data_AF-A0A958J4T5-F1
#
_entry.id   AF-A0A958J4T5-F1
#
_cell.length_a   1.000
_cell.length_b   1.000
_cell.length_c   1.000
_cell.angle_alpha   90.00
_cell.angle_beta   90.00
_cell.angle_gamma   90.00
#
_symmetry.space_group_name_H-M   'P 1'
#
loop_
_entity.id
_entity.type
_entity.pdbx_description
1 polymer ?
#
loop_
_entity_poly.entity_id
_entity_poly.type
_entity_poly.pdbx_seq_one_letter_code
_entity_poly.pdbx_strand_id
1 'polypeptide(L)'
;MSVRLRNEFKYLVPREKLAEIRAELAPYVYGDQHAQDREVREYTVRSIYFDSRNYEDYRAKVEGLKIRKKLRIRAYNEVSPESSAYLEIKRKRGGYIFKDRAPFAYQDIEALFESRDIDRYIPLNGSPAAQDSARKFFFHLHRGILRPTVLVIYDREAFFSKFDPSLRLTFDKALRSVLTDKVTVFNREIGLRYAMPSHFIWEIKFPH
;
A
#
# COMPACT_ATOMS: atom_id res chain seq x y z
N MET A 1 3.91 18.77 -14.50
CA MET A 1 2.94 18.13 -13.58
C MET A 1 3.12 18.76 -12.20
N SER A 2 2.11 19.48 -11.71
CA SER A 2 2.15 20.10 -10.37
C SER A 2 2.19 19.02 -9.28
N VAL A 3 3.22 19.04 -8.44
CA VAL A 3 3.34 18.14 -7.29
C VAL A 3 2.43 18.68 -6.19
N ARG A 4 1.28 18.03 -5.94
CA ARG A 4 0.49 18.31 -4.73
C ARG A 4 1.25 17.77 -3.52
N LEU A 5 1.95 18.66 -2.82
CA LEU A 5 2.41 18.40 -1.46
C LEU A 5 1.18 18.17 -0.58
N ARG A 6 1.24 17.15 0.28
CA ARG A 6 0.18 16.81 1.22
C ARG A 6 0.79 16.58 2.59
N ASN A 7 0.13 17.09 3.61
CA ASN A 7 0.39 16.75 4.99
C ASN A 7 -0.19 15.37 5.29
N GLU A 8 0.50 14.59 6.14
CA GLU A 8 0.08 13.27 6.60
C GLU A 8 0.39 13.15 8.09
N PHE A 9 -0.66 13.13 8.92
CA PHE A 9 -0.55 12.83 10.34
C PHE A 9 -0.98 11.39 10.59
N LYS A 10 -0.27 10.71 11.51
CA LYS A 10 -0.60 9.37 11.96
C LYS A 10 -0.60 9.33 13.47
N TYR A 11 -1.67 8.79 14.03
CA TYR A 11 -1.85 8.59 15.46
C TYR A 11 -1.98 7.10 15.73
N LEU A 12 -1.31 6.63 16.77
CA LEU A 12 -1.54 5.30 17.32
C LEU A 12 -2.62 5.44 18.38
N VAL A 13 -3.79 4.83 18.14
CA VAL A 13 -5.00 5.06 18.95
C VAL A 13 -5.47 3.75 19.57
N PRO A 14 -5.81 3.71 20.87
CA PRO A 14 -6.37 2.53 21.51
C PRO A 14 -7.66 2.07 20.82
N ARG A 15 -7.83 0.75 20.66
CA ARG A 15 -8.95 0.18 19.90
C ARG A 15 -10.31 0.49 20.54
N GLU A 16 -10.38 0.63 21.86
CA GLU A 16 -11.61 1.02 22.58
C GLU A 16 -12.17 2.38 22.13
N LYS A 17 -11.32 3.30 21.62
CA LYS A 17 -11.72 4.61 21.12
C LYS A 17 -12.27 4.59 19.70
N LEU A 18 -12.16 3.47 18.98
CA LEU A 18 -12.53 3.40 17.58
C LEU A 18 -14.02 3.73 17.34
N ALA A 19 -14.93 3.20 18.17
CA ALA A 19 -16.36 3.44 18.02
C ALA A 19 -16.74 4.90 18.29
N GLU A 20 -16.18 5.49 19.34
CA GLU A 20 -16.34 6.90 19.73
C GLU A 20 -15.89 7.82 18.59
N ILE A 21 -14.65 7.66 18.12
CA ILE A 21 -14.10 8.50 17.03
C ILE A 21 -14.89 8.32 15.73
N ARG A 22 -15.32 7.08 15.41
CA ARG A 22 -16.14 6.83 14.22
C ARG A 22 -17.47 7.57 14.29
N ALA A 23 -18.14 7.56 15.44
CA ALA A 23 -19.40 8.26 15.64
C ALA A 23 -19.23 9.78 15.51
N GLU A 24 -18.16 10.35 16.10
CA GLU A 24 -17.86 11.78 15.99
C GLU A 24 -17.56 12.22 14.56
N LEU A 25 -16.89 11.38 13.76
CA LEU A 25 -16.56 11.72 12.37
C LEU A 25 -17.74 11.56 11.41
N ALA A 26 -18.72 10.71 11.71
CA ALA A 26 -19.81 10.33 10.80
C ALA A 26 -20.59 11.52 10.18
N PRO A 27 -20.85 12.64 10.89
CA PRO A 27 -21.48 13.81 10.29
C PRO A 27 -20.63 14.44 9.18
N TYR A 28 -19.30 14.35 9.27
CA TYR A 28 -18.36 15.09 8.42
C TYR A 28 -17.81 14.28 7.24
N VAL A 29 -17.96 12.96 7.26
CA VAL A 29 -17.30 12.08 6.30
C VAL A 29 -18.26 11.10 5.63
N TYR A 30 -17.91 10.65 4.43
CA TYR A 30 -18.49 9.47 3.82
C TYR A 30 -17.39 8.43 3.60
N GLY A 31 -17.68 7.15 3.83
CA GLY A 31 -16.72 6.08 3.59
C GLY A 31 -16.50 5.83 2.09
N ASP A 32 -15.38 5.20 1.78
CA ASP A 32 -14.94 4.85 0.41
C ASP A 32 -15.98 3.99 -0.31
N GLN A 33 -16.46 4.45 -1.47
CA GLN A 33 -17.46 3.76 -2.27
C GLN A 33 -16.93 2.49 -2.95
N HIS A 34 -15.60 2.32 -2.99
CA HIS A 34 -14.94 1.13 -3.54
C HIS A 34 -14.72 0.01 -2.52
N ALA A 35 -15.16 0.18 -1.26
CA ALA A 35 -15.17 -0.91 -0.30
C ALA A 35 -16.18 -1.99 -0.72
N GLN A 36 -15.78 -3.26 -0.65
CA GLN A 36 -16.65 -4.39 -1.03
C GLN A 36 -17.82 -4.54 -0.06
N ASP A 37 -17.58 -4.31 1.23
CA ASP A 37 -18.60 -4.31 2.25
C ASP A 37 -19.27 -2.93 2.33
N ARG A 38 -20.55 -2.84 1.94
CA ARG A 38 -21.32 -1.58 1.97
C ARG A 38 -21.73 -1.18 3.39
N GLU A 39 -21.81 -2.13 4.33
CA GLU A 39 -22.19 -1.89 5.72
C GLU A 39 -21.01 -1.40 6.55
N VAL A 40 -19.84 -2.03 6.43
CA VAL A 40 -18.64 -1.69 7.22
C VAL A 40 -17.69 -0.73 6.47
N ARG A 41 -17.83 -0.60 5.13
CA ARG A 41 -16.94 0.17 4.24
C ARG A 41 -15.46 -0.10 4.49
N GLU A 42 -15.15 -1.38 4.74
CA GLU A 42 -13.83 -1.89 5.02
C GLU A 42 -13.29 -2.73 3.86
N TYR A 43 -11.97 -2.72 3.70
CA TYR A 43 -11.24 -3.66 2.85
C TYR A 43 -9.90 -4.03 3.47
N THR A 44 -9.43 -5.24 3.21
CA THR A 44 -8.09 -5.65 3.65
C THR A 44 -7.05 -5.21 2.63
N VAL A 45 -5.97 -4.59 3.09
CA VAL A 45 -4.82 -4.25 2.25
C VAL A 45 -3.71 -5.26 2.50
N ARG A 46 -3.25 -5.91 1.44
CA ARG A 46 -2.13 -6.85 1.47
C ARG A 46 -0.97 -6.28 0.67
N SER A 47 0.23 -6.22 1.26
CA SER A 47 1.41 -5.63 0.59
C SER A 47 2.66 -6.45 0.86
N ILE A 48 3.25 -7.01 -0.19
CA ILE A 48 4.56 -7.66 -0.13
C ILE A 48 5.61 -6.59 -0.38
N TYR A 49 6.41 -6.28 0.63
CA TYR A 49 7.53 -5.35 0.52
C TYR A 49 8.80 -6.06 0.09
N PHE A 50 9.59 -5.34 -0.69
CA PHE A 50 10.89 -5.76 -1.17
C PHE A 50 11.98 -5.01 -0.41
N ASP A 51 13.06 -5.71 -0.09
CA ASP A 51 14.25 -5.13 0.52
C ASP A 51 15.50 -5.92 0.05
N SER A 52 16.68 -5.34 0.26
CA SER A 52 17.93 -6.03 0.00
C SER A 52 18.21 -7.09 1.07
N ARG A 53 19.19 -7.96 0.83
CA ARG A 53 19.61 -8.96 1.83
C ARG A 53 20.02 -8.33 3.16
N ASN A 54 20.52 -7.10 3.13
CA ASN A 54 21.01 -6.35 4.29
C ASN A 54 19.98 -5.35 4.85
N TYR A 55 18.71 -5.41 4.40
CA TYR A 55 17.63 -4.56 4.86
C TYR A 55 17.92 -3.05 4.68
N GLU A 56 18.51 -2.67 3.55
CA GLU A 56 18.91 -1.29 3.27
C GLU A 56 17.73 -0.31 3.30
N ASP A 57 16.57 -0.67 2.73
CA ASP A 57 15.39 0.21 2.71
C ASP A 57 14.79 0.35 4.13
N TYR A 58 14.86 -0.70 4.94
CA TYR A 58 14.51 -0.65 6.37
C TYR A 58 15.47 0.28 7.15
N ARG A 59 16.79 0.10 7.01
CA ARG A 59 17.79 0.92 7.71
C ARG A 59 17.69 2.39 7.33
N ALA A 60 17.57 2.67 6.02
CA ALA A 60 17.34 4.03 5.52
C ALA A 60 16.08 4.70 6.12
N LYS A 61 15.04 3.91 6.43
CA LYS A 61 13.83 4.40 7.11
C LYS A 61 14.11 4.70 8.59
N VAL A 62 14.80 3.81 9.30
CA VAL A 62 15.13 3.98 10.73
C VAL A 62 16.08 5.14 10.95
N GLU A 63 17.10 5.28 10.11
CA GLU A 63 18.09 6.36 10.13
C GLU A 63 17.53 7.71 9.64
N GLY A 64 16.26 7.74 9.21
CA GLY A 64 15.59 8.98 8.83
C GLY A 64 16.08 9.61 7.52
N LEU A 65 16.76 8.85 6.64
CA LEU A 65 17.36 9.37 5.42
C LEU A 65 16.34 10.16 4.57
N LYS A 66 16.76 11.35 4.12
CA LYS A 66 15.93 12.28 3.33
C LYS A 66 15.60 11.74 1.95
N ILE A 67 16.46 10.87 1.40
CA ILE A 67 16.25 10.19 0.13
C ILE A 67 16.08 8.70 0.42
N ARG A 68 14.89 8.17 0.16
CA ARG A 68 14.58 6.75 0.36
C ARG A 68 13.49 6.28 -0.57
N LYS A 69 13.46 4.98 -0.86
CA LYS A 69 12.43 4.33 -1.66
C LYS A 69 11.85 3.15 -0.90
N LYS A 70 10.68 2.68 -1.32
CA LYS A 70 10.07 1.43 -0.90
C LYS A 70 9.38 0.80 -2.09
N LEU A 71 9.77 -0.41 -2.42
CA LEU A 71 9.12 -1.22 -3.45
C LEU A 71 8.14 -2.18 -2.78
N ARG A 72 6.96 -2.33 -3.39
CA ARG A 72 5.98 -3.33 -2.96
C ARG A 72 5.09 -3.78 -4.09
N ILE A 73 4.58 -5.00 -3.97
CA ILE A 73 3.37 -5.42 -4.67
C ILE A 73 2.21 -5.29 -3.70
N ARG A 74 1.10 -4.70 -4.14
CA ARG A 74 -0.11 -4.53 -3.33
C ARG A 74 -1.29 -5.20 -4.00
N ALA A 75 -2.12 -5.85 -3.19
CA ALA A 75 -3.44 -6.35 -3.56
C ALA A 75 -4.45 -6.01 -2.45
N TYR A 76 -5.73 -6.23 -2.72
CA TYR A 76 -6.82 -5.91 -1.81
C TYR A 76 -7.70 -7.13 -1.61
N ASN A 77 -8.27 -7.25 -0.41
CA ASN A 77 -9.15 -8.35 -0.02
C ASN A 77 -8.52 -9.71 -0.32
N GLU A 78 -9.31 -10.77 -0.23
CA GLU A 78 -8.84 -12.07 -0.67
C GLU A 78 -8.54 -12.02 -2.17
N VAL A 79 -7.36 -12.50 -2.55
CA VAL A 79 -6.86 -12.35 -3.91
C VAL A 79 -7.21 -13.60 -4.71
N SER A 80 -8.09 -13.45 -5.70
CA SER A 80 -8.38 -14.46 -6.73
C SER A 80 -7.47 -14.27 -7.95
N PRO A 81 -7.37 -15.25 -8.88
CA PRO A 81 -6.60 -15.11 -10.12
C PRO A 81 -6.90 -13.82 -10.92
N GLU A 82 -8.16 -13.42 -10.96
CA GLU A 82 -8.67 -12.25 -11.71
C GLU A 82 -8.49 -10.93 -10.94
N SER A 83 -8.08 -10.99 -9.68
CA SER A 83 -7.90 -9.81 -8.84
C SER A 83 -6.78 -8.93 -9.38
N SER A 84 -6.98 -7.61 -9.28
CA SER A 84 -5.93 -6.66 -9.63
C SER A 84 -4.86 -6.59 -8.54
N ALA A 85 -3.61 -6.76 -8.94
CA ALA A 85 -2.42 -6.46 -8.15
C ALA A 85 -1.71 -5.22 -8.71
N TYR A 86 -0.85 -4.61 -7.90
CA TYR A 86 -0.19 -3.35 -8.25
C TYR A 86 1.28 -3.39 -7.88
N LEU A 87 2.15 -3.19 -8.88
CA LEU A 87 3.55 -2.83 -8.66
C LEU A 87 3.60 -1.38 -8.20
N GLU A 88 4.19 -1.11 -7.04
CA GLU A 88 4.28 0.23 -6.48
C GLU A 88 5.69 0.60 -6.04
N ILE A 89 6.05 1.85 -6.31
CA ILE A 89 7.28 2.48 -5.83
C ILE A 89 6.88 3.74 -5.08
N LYS A 90 7.24 3.84 -3.79
CA LYS A 90 7.11 5.09 -3.02
C LYS A 90 8.49 5.67 -2.77
N ARG A 91 8.79 6.82 -3.38
CA ARG A 91 10.07 7.54 -3.19
C ARG A 91 9.84 8.78 -2.36
N LYS A 92 10.70 9.03 -1.38
CA LYS A 92 10.78 10.29 -0.63
C LYS A 92 12.10 10.98 -0.95
N ARG A 93 12.06 12.27 -1.29
CA ARG A 93 13.24 13.13 -1.50
C ARG A 93 12.99 14.45 -0.76
N GLY A 94 13.60 14.60 0.42
CA GLY A 94 13.29 15.72 1.31
C GLY A 94 11.82 15.70 1.73
N GLY A 95 11.09 16.79 1.45
CA GLY A 95 9.64 16.88 1.66
C GLY A 95 8.78 16.24 0.56
N TYR A 96 9.38 15.89 -0.59
CA TYR A 96 8.62 15.42 -1.75
C TYR A 96 8.39 13.91 -1.72
N ILE A 97 7.18 13.49 -2.08
CA ILE A 97 6.80 12.08 -2.24
C ILE A 97 6.40 11.84 -3.69
N PHE A 98 7.01 10.83 -4.31
CA PHE A 98 6.66 10.36 -5.64
C PHE A 98 6.12 8.94 -5.54
N LYS A 99 5.06 8.66 -6.30
CA LYS A 99 4.45 7.33 -6.38
C LYS A 99 4.32 6.90 -7.83
N ASP A 100 4.86 5.74 -8.14
CA ASP A 100 4.68 5.04 -9.41
C ASP A 100 3.81 3.81 -9.10
N ARG A 101 2.87 3.51 -10.00
CA ARG A 101 1.94 2.40 -9.83
C ARG A 101 1.60 1.79 -11.18
N ALA A 102 1.75 0.48 -11.30
CA ALA A 102 1.35 -0.28 -12.47
C ALA A 102 0.39 -1.40 -12.05
N PRO A 103 -0.86 -1.44 -12.55
CA PRO A 103 -1.77 -2.56 -12.35
C PRO A 103 -1.36 -3.75 -13.22
N PHE A 104 -1.65 -4.96 -12.75
CA PHE A 104 -1.56 -6.21 -13.50
C PHE A 104 -2.55 -7.23 -12.91
N ALA A 105 -2.92 -8.27 -13.66
CA ALA A 105 -3.76 -9.34 -13.13
C ALA A 105 -2.93 -10.25 -12.21
N TYR A 106 -3.47 -10.61 -11.04
CA TYR A 106 -2.71 -11.36 -10.06
C TYR A 106 -2.26 -12.74 -10.57
N GLN A 107 -3.07 -13.42 -11.38
CA GLN A 107 -2.68 -14.68 -12.03
C GLN A 107 -1.39 -14.60 -12.84
N ASP A 108 -1.05 -13.41 -13.36
CA ASP A 108 0.13 -13.21 -14.19
C ASP A 108 1.40 -12.94 -13.38
N ILE A 109 1.32 -12.93 -12.04
CA ILE A 109 2.43 -12.49 -11.18
C ILE A 109 3.70 -13.30 -11.39
N GLU A 110 3.61 -14.62 -11.49
CA GLU A 110 4.80 -15.47 -11.66
C GLU A 110 5.40 -15.26 -13.05
N ALA A 111 4.56 -15.36 -14.08
CA ALA A 111 4.99 -15.19 -15.46
C ALA A 111 5.56 -13.78 -15.74
N LEU A 112 5.01 -12.73 -15.13
CA LEU A 112 5.53 -11.36 -15.19
C LEU A 112 6.89 -11.24 -14.49
N PHE A 113 7.10 -11.87 -13.33
CA PHE A 113 8.40 -11.80 -12.64
C PHE A 113 9.49 -12.64 -13.31
N GLU A 114 9.11 -13.75 -13.93
CA GLU A 114 10.01 -14.63 -14.68
C GLU A 114 10.42 -14.01 -16.02
N SER A 115 9.44 -13.66 -16.86
CA SER A 115 9.68 -13.15 -18.21
C SER A 115 10.07 -11.67 -18.25
N ARG A 116 9.53 -10.87 -17.30
CA ARG A 116 9.60 -9.40 -17.29
C ARG A 116 8.99 -8.77 -18.55
N ASP A 117 8.10 -9.49 -19.22
CA ASP A 117 7.38 -9.03 -20.40
C ASP A 117 6.28 -8.03 -20.01
N ILE A 118 6.70 -6.80 -19.72
CA ILE A 118 5.82 -5.72 -19.30
C ILE A 118 4.77 -5.42 -20.37
N ASP A 119 5.13 -5.54 -21.65
CA ASP A 119 4.22 -5.21 -22.75
C ASP A 119 3.07 -6.21 -22.85
N ARG A 120 3.34 -7.50 -22.58
CA ARG A 120 2.31 -8.54 -22.50
C ARG A 120 1.39 -8.40 -21.29
N TYR A 121 1.94 -8.22 -20.09
CA TYR A 121 1.19 -8.32 -18.84
C TYR A 121 0.66 -6.97 -18.32
N ILE A 122 1.18 -5.86 -18.85
CA ILE A 122 0.75 -4.49 -18.53
C ILE A 122 0.59 -3.75 -19.87
N PRO A 123 -0.46 -4.06 -20.63
CA PRO A 123 -0.63 -3.51 -21.97
C PRO A 123 -0.82 -1.99 -21.91
N LEU A 124 -0.42 -1.31 -23.00
CA LEU A 124 -0.50 0.15 -23.13
C LEU A 124 -1.92 0.72 -23.02
N ASN A 125 -2.95 -0.12 -23.21
CA ASN A 125 -4.36 0.23 -23.33
C ASN A 125 -4.82 1.25 -22.28
N GLY A 126 -4.72 2.53 -22.61
CA GLY A 126 -5.17 3.67 -21.80
C GLY A 126 -4.19 4.21 -20.74
N SER A 127 -2.98 3.66 -20.56
CA SER A 127 -2.03 4.20 -19.55
C SER A 127 -0.54 3.96 -19.85
N PRO A 128 0.10 4.77 -20.72
CA PRO A 128 1.55 4.74 -20.93
C PRO A 128 2.37 4.90 -19.63
N ALA A 129 1.81 5.62 -18.65
CA ALA A 129 2.42 5.81 -17.34
C ALA A 129 2.50 4.52 -16.50
N ALA A 130 1.61 3.55 -16.72
CA ALA A 130 1.64 2.25 -16.03
C ALA A 130 2.85 1.43 -16.45
N GLN A 131 3.13 1.33 -17.75
CA GLN A 131 4.32 0.60 -18.21
C GLN A 131 5.63 1.26 -17.78
N ASP A 132 5.73 2.58 -17.86
CA ASP A 132 6.89 3.30 -17.33
C ASP A 132 7.07 3.05 -15.82
N SER A 133 5.97 3.04 -15.05
CA SER A 133 5.99 2.66 -13.64
C SER A 133 6.49 1.22 -13.42
N ALA A 134 6.06 0.27 -14.26
CA ALA A 134 6.52 -1.13 -14.21
C ALA A 134 8.00 -1.26 -14.58
N ARG A 135 8.46 -0.58 -15.64
CA ARG A 135 9.87 -0.56 -16.06
C ARG A 135 10.75 -0.01 -14.94
N LYS A 136 10.33 1.10 -14.29
CA LYS A 136 11.00 1.64 -13.10
C LYS A 136 11.00 0.66 -11.93
N PHE A 137 9.92 -0.08 -11.72
CA PHE A 137 9.81 -1.07 -10.65
C PHE A 137 10.86 -2.16 -10.85
N PHE A 138 10.88 -2.80 -12.02
CA PHE A 138 11.86 -3.83 -12.33
C PHE A 138 13.29 -3.28 -12.36
N PHE A 139 13.53 -2.07 -12.87
CA PHE A 139 14.85 -1.43 -12.79
C PHE A 139 15.35 -1.33 -11.33
N HIS A 140 14.52 -0.84 -10.41
CA HIS A 140 14.92 -0.71 -9.01
C HIS A 140 15.03 -2.06 -8.28
N LEU A 141 14.17 -3.03 -8.62
CA LEU A 141 14.21 -4.40 -8.12
C LEU A 141 15.58 -5.02 -8.41
N HIS A 142 16.02 -5.00 -9.66
CA HIS A 142 17.28 -5.61 -10.10
C HIS A 142 18.50 -4.82 -9.64
N ARG A 143 18.49 -3.49 -9.81
CA ARG A 143 19.62 -2.64 -9.39
C ARG A 143 19.90 -2.76 -7.89
N GLY A 144 18.86 -2.92 -7.07
CA GLY A 144 18.99 -3.07 -5.63
C GLY A 144 19.14 -4.52 -5.15
N ILE A 145 19.09 -5.50 -6.06
CA ILE A 145 19.05 -6.93 -5.73
C ILE A 145 17.98 -7.18 -4.64
N LEU A 146 16.81 -6.56 -4.81
CA LEU A 146 15.75 -6.62 -3.82
C LEU A 146 14.96 -7.90 -3.99
N ARG A 147 14.53 -8.47 -2.88
CA ARG A 147 13.71 -9.69 -2.83
C ARG A 147 12.43 -9.45 -2.04
N PRO A 148 11.36 -10.21 -2.28
CA PRO A 148 10.24 -10.25 -1.35
C PRO A 148 10.80 -10.51 0.05
N THR A 149 10.32 -9.74 1.02
CA THR A 149 10.90 -9.75 2.37
C THR A 149 9.82 -9.92 3.44
N VAL A 150 8.72 -9.18 3.32
CA VAL A 150 7.63 -9.21 4.30
C VAL A 150 6.29 -8.96 3.64
N LEU A 151 5.33 -9.82 3.94
CA LEU A 151 3.92 -9.57 3.71
C LEU A 151 3.37 -8.78 4.89
N VAL A 152 2.78 -7.62 4.61
CA VAL A 152 2.09 -6.77 5.59
C VAL A 152 0.61 -6.70 5.22
N ILE A 153 -0.24 -7.01 6.18
CA ILE A 153 -1.69 -7.06 6.05
C ILE A 153 -2.31 -6.15 7.12
N TYR A 154 -3.35 -5.41 6.76
CA TYR A 154 -4.16 -4.65 7.69
C TYR A 154 -5.54 -4.39 7.09
N ASP A 155 -6.54 -4.19 7.95
CA ASP A 155 -7.91 -3.91 7.54
C ASP A 155 -8.13 -2.39 7.58
N ARG A 156 -8.66 -1.82 6.50
CA ARG A 156 -8.75 -0.39 6.31
C ARG A 156 -10.19 0.07 6.18
N GLU A 157 -10.56 1.00 7.04
CA GLU A 157 -11.68 1.92 6.80
C GLU A 157 -11.11 3.20 6.18
N ALA A 158 -11.68 3.66 5.07
CA ALA A 158 -11.27 4.88 4.41
C ALA A 158 -12.45 5.85 4.30
N PHE A 159 -12.20 7.11 4.65
CA PHE A 159 -13.19 8.18 4.70
C PHE A 159 -12.72 9.37 3.88
N PHE A 160 -13.67 10.03 3.24
CA PHE A 160 -13.50 11.28 2.54
C PHE A 160 -14.38 12.35 3.19
N SER A 161 -13.86 13.57 3.30
CA SER A 161 -14.66 14.66 3.85
C SER A 161 -15.80 15.02 2.91
N LYS A 162 -16.98 15.29 3.48
CA LYS A 162 -18.15 15.81 2.75
C LYS A 162 -17.93 17.25 2.27
N PHE A 163 -16.98 17.97 2.86
CA PHE A 163 -16.75 19.40 2.64
C PHE A 163 -15.49 19.69 1.82
N ASP A 164 -14.46 18.87 1.96
CA ASP A 164 -13.20 19.01 1.22
C ASP A 164 -12.74 17.66 0.65
N PRO A 165 -12.92 17.40 -0.66
CA PRO A 165 -12.50 16.16 -1.31
C PRO A 165 -11.00 15.84 -1.17
N SER A 166 -10.18 16.84 -0.82
CA SER A 166 -8.74 16.67 -0.64
C SER A 166 -8.35 16.18 0.77
N LEU A 167 -9.26 16.28 1.74
CA LEU A 167 -9.12 15.69 3.07
C LEU A 167 -9.56 14.22 3.05
N ARG A 168 -8.63 13.33 3.40
CA ARG A 168 -8.85 11.89 3.51
C ARG A 168 -8.44 11.40 4.89
N LEU A 169 -9.27 10.57 5.49
CA LEU A 169 -8.97 9.90 6.76
C LEU A 169 -8.97 8.39 6.55
N THR A 170 -8.15 7.65 7.28
CA THR A 170 -8.22 6.19 7.29
C THR A 170 -7.97 5.64 8.69
N PHE A 171 -8.64 4.54 9.02
CA PHE A 171 -8.30 3.69 10.15
C PHE A 171 -7.67 2.40 9.63
N ASP A 172 -6.41 2.15 9.98
CA ASP A 172 -5.71 0.90 9.68
C ASP A 172 -5.70 0.03 10.95
N LYS A 173 -6.45 -1.07 10.92
CA LYS A 173 -6.68 -1.99 12.05
C LYS A 173 -5.98 -3.32 11.81
N ALA A 174 -5.85 -4.10 12.88
CA ALA A 174 -5.40 -5.49 12.83
C ALA A 174 -4.09 -5.67 12.02
N LEU A 175 -3.15 -4.74 12.18
CA LEU A 175 -1.87 -4.76 11.48
C LEU A 175 -1.08 -6.01 11.84
N ARG A 176 -0.84 -6.84 10.83
CA ARG A 176 -0.20 -8.14 10.95
C ARG A 176 0.80 -8.38 9.81
N SER A 177 1.82 -9.18 10.07
CA SER A 177 2.86 -9.45 9.08
C SER A 177 3.50 -10.83 9.20
N VAL A 178 4.10 -11.29 8.11
CA VAL A 178 4.89 -12.53 8.06
C VAL A 178 6.04 -12.35 7.07
N LEU A 179 7.21 -12.89 7.41
CA LEU A 179 8.34 -12.91 6.48
C LEU A 179 8.04 -13.81 5.29
N THR A 180 8.51 -13.43 4.11
CA THR A 180 8.34 -14.20 2.89
C THR A 180 9.43 -13.89 1.89
N ASP A 181 9.77 -14.87 1.07
CA ASP A 181 10.64 -14.81 -0.10
C ASP A 181 9.85 -14.98 -1.42
N LYS A 182 8.53 -15.10 -1.35
CA LYS A 182 7.63 -15.34 -2.50
C LYS A 182 6.77 -14.12 -2.79
N VAL A 183 6.41 -13.95 -4.07
CA VAL A 183 5.48 -12.91 -4.52
C VAL A 183 4.02 -13.37 -4.52
N THR A 184 3.75 -14.66 -4.34
CA THR A 184 2.41 -15.26 -4.48
C THR A 184 1.66 -15.47 -3.17
N VAL A 185 2.22 -15.10 -2.02
CA VAL A 185 1.66 -15.47 -0.70
C VAL A 185 0.59 -14.52 -0.16
N PHE A 186 -0.13 -13.79 -1.01
CA PHE A 186 -1.05 -12.73 -0.57
C PHE A 186 -2.16 -13.22 0.38
N ASN A 187 -2.67 -14.44 0.19
CA ASN A 187 -3.72 -15.03 1.03
C ASN A 187 -3.16 -15.85 2.21
N ARG A 188 -1.87 -15.69 2.56
CA ARG A 188 -1.28 -16.43 3.66
C ARG A 188 -1.80 -15.91 5.01
N GLU A 189 -2.52 -16.76 5.72
CA GLU A 189 -2.98 -16.49 7.09
C GLU A 189 -2.12 -17.18 8.18
N ILE A 190 -1.28 -18.16 7.79
CA ILE A 190 -0.44 -18.92 8.73
C ILE A 190 0.84 -18.15 9.10
N GLY A 191 1.09 -18.04 10.41
CA GLY A 191 2.33 -17.47 10.96
C GLY A 191 2.34 -15.94 10.99
N LEU A 192 1.19 -15.31 10.79
CA LEU A 192 1.03 -13.87 10.94
C LEU A 192 1.28 -13.43 12.39
N ARG A 193 2.08 -12.37 12.54
CA ARG A 193 2.32 -11.70 13.82
C ARG A 193 1.61 -10.37 13.85
N TYR A 194 0.76 -10.15 14.85
CA TYR A 194 0.12 -8.86 15.09
C TYR A 194 1.13 -7.90 15.74
N ALA A 195 1.30 -6.72 15.16
CA ALA A 195 2.27 -5.75 15.65
C ALA A 195 1.73 -4.95 16.85
N MET A 196 0.43 -4.60 16.83
CA MET A 196 -0.21 -3.71 17.80
C MET A 196 -1.69 -4.12 18.00
N PRO A 197 -1.98 -5.26 18.65
CA PRO A 197 -3.32 -5.85 18.68
C PRO A 197 -4.36 -4.99 19.42
N SER A 198 -3.94 -4.15 20.37
CA SER A 198 -4.80 -3.26 21.15
C SER A 198 -4.98 -1.87 20.53
N HIS A 199 -4.38 -1.60 19.36
CA HIS A 199 -4.40 -0.27 18.76
C HIS A 199 -4.74 -0.33 17.25
N PHE A 200 -5.16 0.81 16.73
CA PHE A 200 -5.24 1.06 15.29
C PHE A 200 -4.47 2.33 14.94
N ILE A 201 -4.14 2.49 13.66
CA ILE A 201 -3.50 3.71 13.17
C ILE A 201 -4.58 4.59 12.55
N TRP A 202 -4.77 5.78 13.11
CA TRP A 202 -5.58 6.82 12.49
C TRP A 202 -4.68 7.72 11.64
N GLU A 203 -4.94 7.77 10.34
CA GLU A 203 -4.20 8.61 9.40
C GLU A 203 -5.10 9.72 8.85
N ILE A 204 -4.57 10.95 8.80
CA ILE A 204 -5.24 12.13 8.23
C ILE A 204 -4.35 12.72 7.14
N LYS A 205 -4.89 12.92 5.94
CA LYS A 205 -4.19 13.44 4.76
C LYS A 205 -4.91 14.62 4.15
N PHE A 206 -4.23 15.75 4.05
CA PHE A 206 -4.78 17.00 3.51
C PHE A 206 -3.71 17.75 2.70
N PRO A 207 -4.08 18.72 1.86
CA PRO A 207 -3.11 19.56 1.14
C PRO A 207 -2.18 20.29 2.10
N HIS A 208 -1.03 20.72 1.57
CA HIS A 208 -0.19 21.68 2.27
C HIS A 208 -0.82 23.08 2.26
#